data_AF-A0A1I4QJV3-F1
#
_entry.id   AF-A0A1I4QJV3-F1
#
_cell.length_a   1.000
_cell.length_b   1.000
_cell.length_c   1.000
_cell.angle_alpha   90.00
_cell.angle_beta   90.00
_cell.angle_gamma   90.00
#
_symmetry.space_group_name_H-M   'P 1'
#
loop_
_entity.id
_entity.type
_entity.pdbx_description
1 polymer ?
#
loop_
_entity_poly.entity_id
_entity_poly.type
_entity_poly.pdbx_seq_one_letter_code
_entity_poly.pdbx_strand_id
1 'polypeptide(L)'
;MQHLEEVRNILADVLSLGERKHSLNEGTILLGNIPELDSMAVVNVITALEEYYDITVDDDEISAKTFETLGSLTHFVEQKLSS
;
A
#
# COMPACT_ATOMS: atom_id res chain seq x y z
N MET A 1 4.21 -7.83 11.65
CA MET A 1 4.62 -7.37 10.30
C MET A 1 5.56 -6.21 10.50
N GLN A 2 6.81 -6.28 10.02
CA GLN A 2 7.84 -5.28 10.37
C GLN A 2 7.65 -3.95 9.61
N HIS A 3 6.78 -3.92 8.59
CA HIS A 3 6.64 -2.80 7.66
C HIS A 3 5.22 -2.20 7.57
N LEU A 4 4.28 -2.67 8.39
CA LEU A 4 2.88 -2.24 8.28
C LEU A 4 2.68 -0.75 8.56
N GLU A 5 3.37 -0.22 9.56
CA GLU A 5 3.23 1.18 9.96
C GLU A 5 3.80 2.15 8.91
N GLU A 6 4.88 1.74 8.25
CA GLU A 6 5.52 2.46 7.14
C GLU A 6 4.60 2.49 5.92
N VAL A 7 4.11 1.33 5.47
CA VAL A 7 3.18 1.23 4.33
C VAL A 7 1.91 2.04 4.60
N ARG A 8 1.39 1.98 5.82
CA ARG A 8 0.26 2.79 6.27
C ARG A 8 0.55 4.29 6.19
N ASN A 9 1.74 4.72 6.60
CA ASN A 9 2.13 6.13 6.54
C ASN A 9 2.24 6.61 5.09
N ILE A 10 2.88 5.82 4.21
CA ILE A 10 3.00 6.12 2.78
C ILE A 10 1.62 6.21 2.14
N LEU A 11 0.75 5.23 2.40
CA LEU A 11 -0.61 5.23 1.87
C LEU A 11 -1.40 6.46 2.35
N ALA A 12 -1.23 6.83 3.62
CA ALA A 12 -1.91 7.99 4.20
C ALA A 12 -1.41 9.32 3.65
N ASP A 13 -0.13 9.40 3.28
CA ASP A 13 0.47 10.57 2.66
C ASP A 13 0.00 10.72 1.21
N VAL A 14 0.14 9.66 0.41
CA VAL A 14 -0.26 9.63 -1.00
C VAL A 14 -1.75 9.89 -1.17
N LEU A 15 -2.58 9.29 -0.32
CA LEU A 15 -4.04 9.44 -0.36
C LEU A 15 -4.54 10.60 0.50
N SER A 16 -3.64 11.35 1.15
CA SER A 16 -3.98 12.47 2.04
C SER A 16 -5.04 12.11 3.10
N LEU A 17 -4.96 10.89 3.66
CA LEU A 17 -5.93 10.37 4.63
C LEU A 17 -5.84 11.04 6.00
N GLY A 18 -4.70 11.68 6.32
CA GLY A 18 -4.49 12.36 7.60
C GLY A 18 -4.70 11.43 8.80
N GLU A 19 -5.66 11.75 9.67
CA GLU A 19 -5.98 10.95 10.86
C GLU A 19 -6.66 9.61 10.54
N ARG A 20 -7.29 9.44 9.36
CA ARG A 20 -7.93 8.16 8.99
C ARG A 20 -6.96 6.99 8.98
N LYS A 21 -5.66 7.27 8.80
CA LYS A 21 -4.62 6.25 8.88
C LYS A 21 -4.72 5.49 10.19
N HIS A 22 -5.00 6.17 11.33
CA HIS A 22 -5.09 5.56 12.67
C HIS A 22 -6.17 4.47 12.79
N SER A 23 -7.16 4.46 11.90
CA SER A 23 -8.20 3.42 11.83
C SER A 23 -7.84 2.25 10.92
N LEU A 24 -6.80 2.38 10.08
CA LEU A 24 -6.31 1.31 9.21
C LEU A 24 -5.50 0.30 10.01
N ASN A 25 -5.86 -0.98 9.90
CA ASN A 25 -5.16 -2.12 10.47
C ASN A 25 -4.86 -3.14 9.35
N GLU A 26 -4.11 -4.19 9.66
CA GLU A 26 -3.76 -5.25 8.69
C GLU A 26 -4.98 -5.83 7.95
N GLY A 27 -6.08 -6.07 8.67
CA GLY A 27 -7.33 -6.58 8.09
C GLY A 27 -8.23 -5.52 7.47
N THR A 28 -7.80 -4.25 7.44
CA THR A 28 -8.59 -3.19 6.82
C THR A 28 -8.50 -3.30 5.31
N ILE A 29 -9.66 -3.42 4.69
CA ILE A 29 -9.83 -3.39 3.26
C ILE A 29 -9.45 -1.99 2.76
N LEU A 30 -8.61 -1.91 1.72
CA LEU A 30 -8.24 -0.65 1.07
C LEU A 30 -9.15 -0.40 -0.13
N LEU A 31 -9.18 -1.35 -1.08
CA LEU A 31 -10.05 -1.26 -2.25
C LEU A 31 -11.54 -1.33 -1.88
N GLY A 32 -12.27 -0.27 -2.22
CA GLY A 32 -13.71 -0.15 -1.95
C GLY A 32 -14.05 0.47 -0.59
N ASN A 33 -13.11 0.51 0.35
CA ASN A 33 -13.30 1.21 1.64
C ASN A 33 -12.65 2.60 1.64
N ILE A 34 -11.56 2.77 0.89
CA ILE A 34 -10.91 4.06 0.65
C ILE A 34 -11.40 4.56 -0.72
N PRO A 35 -12.34 5.53 -0.77
CA PRO A 35 -12.80 6.07 -2.04
C PRO A 35 -11.71 6.83 -2.79
N GLU A 36 -10.67 7.30 -2.09
CA GLU A 36 -9.52 7.99 -2.68
C GLU A 36 -8.55 7.04 -3.41
N LEU A 37 -8.65 5.72 -3.18
CA LEU A 37 -7.81 4.72 -3.84
C LEU A 37 -8.39 4.38 -5.23
N ASP A 38 -8.23 5.30 -6.17
CA ASP A 38 -8.56 5.15 -7.58
C ASP A 38 -7.42 4.50 -8.39
N SER A 39 -7.69 4.16 -9.65
CA SER A 39 -6.71 3.55 -10.57
C SER A 39 -5.41 4.37 -10.72
N MET A 40 -5.46 5.70 -10.59
CA MET A 40 -4.27 6.57 -10.61
C MET A 40 -3.55 6.61 -9.27
N ALA A 41 -4.29 6.48 -8.17
CA ALA A 41 -3.72 6.51 -6.83
C ALA A 41 -2.91 5.24 -6.53
N VAL A 42 -3.35 4.09 -7.07
CA VAL A 42 -2.60 2.83 -7.01
C VAL A 42 -1.18 3.00 -7.57
N VAL A 43 -1.05 3.61 -8.75
CA VAL A 43 0.26 3.87 -9.37
C VAL A 43 1.12 4.77 -8.49
N ASN A 44 0.56 5.85 -7.96
CA ASN A 44 1.30 6.75 -7.06
C ASN A 44 1.76 6.05 -5.77
N VAL A 45 0.92 5.20 -5.17
CA VAL A 45 1.28 4.42 -3.98
C VAL A 45 2.44 3.48 -4.29
N ILE A 46 2.41 2.83 -5.45
CA ILE A 46 3.48 1.91 -5.87
C ILE A 46 4.77 2.67 -6.08
N THR A 47 4.75 3.77 -6.84
CA THR A 47 5.94 4.60 -7.04
C THR A 47 6.52 5.07 -5.70
N ALA A 48 5.68 5.50 -4.76
CA ALA A 48 6.14 5.89 -3.43
C ALA A 48 6.74 4.71 -2.64
N LEU A 49 6.19 3.50 -2.77
CA LEU A 49 6.76 2.29 -2.16
C LEU A 49 8.09 1.90 -2.81
N GLU A 50 8.19 1.97 -4.14
CA GLU A 50 9.41 1.72 -4.89
C GLU A 50 10.52 2.67 -4.47
N GLU A 51 10.24 3.98 -4.40
CA GLU A 51 11.21 4.99 -3.95
C GLU A 51 11.58 4.84 -2.48
N TYR A 52 10.64 4.47 -1.61
CA TYR A 52 10.90 4.35 -0.17
C TYR A 52 11.71 3.11 0.18
N TYR A 53 11.41 1.98 -0.47
CA TYR A 53 12.03 0.69 -0.19
C TYR A 53 13.16 0.34 -1.18
N ASP A 54 13.42 1.18 -2.18
CA ASP A 54 14.35 0.93 -3.29
C ASP A 54 14.05 -0.40 -4.00
N ILE A 55 12.75 -0.71 -4.18
CA ILE A 55 12.26 -1.92 -4.84
C ILE A 55 11.71 -1.60 -6.23
N THR A 56 11.58 -2.63 -7.07
CA THR A 56 10.89 -2.55 -8.35
C THR A 56 9.67 -3.46 -8.36
N VAL A 57 8.53 -2.91 -8.75
CA VAL A 57 7.23 -3.60 -8.84
C VAL A 57 6.82 -3.64 -10.32
N ASP A 58 6.64 -4.85 -10.87
CA ASP A 58 6.20 -5.00 -12.25
C ASP A 58 4.68 -4.82 -12.37
N ASP A 59 4.21 -4.31 -13.51
CA ASP A 59 2.78 -4.06 -13.77
C ASP A 59 1.93 -5.35 -13.66
N ASP A 60 2.50 -6.51 -13.98
CA ASP A 60 1.83 -7.81 -13.84
C ASP A 60 1.57 -8.20 -12.36
N GLU A 61 2.38 -7.67 -11.44
CA GLU A 61 2.22 -7.88 -9.99
C GLU A 61 1.20 -6.91 -9.36
N ILE A 62 0.86 -5.83 -10.09
CA ILE A 62 -0.10 -4.82 -9.66
C ILE A 62 -1.51 -5.36 -9.89
N SER A 63 -2.09 -5.93 -8.84
CA SER A 63 -3.43 -6.49 -8.92
C SER A 63 -4.30 -6.05 -7.74
N ALA A 64 -5.62 -6.10 -7.95
CA ALA A 64 -6.60 -5.77 -6.91
C ALA A 64 -6.41 -6.61 -5.62
N LYS A 65 -5.84 -7.82 -5.74
CA LYS A 65 -5.53 -8.66 -4.58
C LYS A 65 -4.41 -8.09 -3.69
N THR A 66 -3.39 -7.48 -4.29
CA THR A 66 -2.28 -6.85 -3.58
C THR A 66 -2.76 -5.63 -2.79
N PHE A 67 -3.71 -4.89 -3.37
CA PHE A 67 -4.34 -3.71 -2.76
C PHE A 67 -5.66 -4.03 -2.03
N GLU A 68 -5.96 -5.30 -1.80
CA GLU A 68 -7.22 -5.68 -1.15
C GLU A 68 -7.25 -5.21 0.29
N THR A 69 -6.15 -5.45 1.03
CA THR A 69 -6.00 -5.04 2.43
C THR A 69 -4.61 -4.45 2.69
N LEU A 70 -4.49 -3.70 3.78
CA LEU A 70 -3.19 -3.17 4.21
C LEU A 70 -2.19 -4.31 4.51
N GLY A 71 -2.66 -5.42 5.06
CA GLY A 71 -1.85 -6.61 5.30
C GLY A 71 -1.33 -7.23 4.01
N SER A 72 -2.18 -7.36 2.98
CA SER A 72 -1.78 -7.87 1.66
C SER A 72 -0.67 -7.01 1.03
N LEU A 73 -0.84 -5.68 1.07
CA LEU A 73 0.15 -4.74 0.53
C LEU A 73 1.47 -4.80 1.30
N THR A 74 1.40 -4.87 2.64
CA THR A 74 2.60 -4.99 3.49
C THR A 74 3.33 -6.30 3.22
N HIS A 75 2.60 -7.41 3.11
CA HIS A 75 3.18 -8.71 2.80
C HIS A 75 3.85 -8.71 1.43
N PHE A 76 3.25 -8.06 0.43
CA PHE A 76 3.85 -7.91 -0.89
C PHE A 76 5.20 -7.18 -0.84
N VAL A 77 5.28 -6.07 -0.11
CA VAL A 77 6.54 -5.34 0.10
C VAL A 77 7.56 -6.21 0.84
N GLU A 78 7.15 -6.93 1.89
CA GLU A 78 8.04 -7.85 2.62
C GLU A 78 8.60 -8.96 1.73
N GLN A 79 7.80 -9.48 0.78
CA GLN A 79 8.26 -10.45 -0.21
C GLN A 79 9.29 -9.85 -1.16
N LYS A 80 9.06 -8.62 -1.64
CA LYS A 80 10.01 -7.91 -2.52
C LYS A 80 11.34 -7.64 -1.85
N LEU A 81 11.32 -7.20 -0.59
CA LEU A 81 12.53 -6.93 0.20
C LEU A 81 13.32 -8.19 0.56
N SER A 82 12.66 -9.35 0.59
CA SER A 82 13.29 -10.63 0.90
C SER A 82 13.79 -11.38 -0.34
N SER A 83 13.53 -10.84 -1.54
CA SER A 83 13.90 -11.45 -2.82
C SER A 83 15.22 -10.90 -3.37
#